data_AF-A0A420HHX8-F1
#
_entry.id   AF-A0A420HHX8-F1
#
_cell.length_a   1.000
_cell.length_b   1.000
_cell.length_c   1.000
_cell.angle_alpha   90.00
_cell.angle_beta   90.00
_cell.angle_gamma   90.00
#
_symmetry.space_group_name_H-M   'P 1'
#
loop_
_entity.id
_entity.type
_entity.pdbx_description
1 polymer ?
#
loop_
_entity_poly.entity_id
_entity_poly.type
_entity_poly.pdbx_seq_one_letter_code
_entity_poly.pdbx_strand_id
1 'polypeptide(L)'
;MAAIEEGLASTLINFRSQLSWIQTSARNIWHQFFKKPTFLQLHWVYFILTCLISSLLFHLFSTININYVDSLFMVIGSMTQTGLNTVNMSDLNFFQQSLIMILSMIGSPIVVSIIVILVRKRAFQKRFKTKKREEEKRYHTSLTTSISSSFIANLDDHNEGRVRNGFVSGVQNIVQLVIKSNRLKDNRHVDRNAQFHGLSLEERECVHCVEYKAVELLGYVVTAYYVIWQFLGCIVLGTYLSTNYTEAISTNGFNSWWLGISLAIGAFNNSGISLLDNSVIPFGDSSYILLNMSLLMLAGNTAFPILLRWILRQILNLIPDTEKYEEWRETLSFILKFPRRVYTNLFSSEHTWCLLALLIFFNAFDWTIFEIFNHYSTEVSTMSTKSIILDGFFQTVSMRSSGFTVIPISSLFIGLQTLYVIMMYISEYPITITMRSSNVYEERSLGIYARELHNSDNIEKTGGISDLPMRRRDRFYFVQEQFRRQLTHDLWFLVIGALMIISIESSNFNRDPQTFSIFNIIFEIVSAYGGVGLSVGLPGKTYSFCGGWHNFSRLILCAIMLRGRHRGLPVDIDKAIQLPGDKLDFAEEQDHRIRAISSMAYHL
;
A
#
# COMPACT_ATOMS: atom_id res chain seq x y z
N MET A 1 22.13 -41.94 30.60
CA MET A 1 22.37 -40.71 29.80
C MET A 1 22.56 -41.03 28.32
N ALA A 2 23.46 -41.94 27.93
CA ALA A 2 23.67 -42.31 26.51
C ALA A 2 22.41 -42.77 25.75
N ALA A 3 21.53 -43.58 26.37
CA ALA A 3 20.28 -44.02 25.73
C ALA A 3 19.24 -42.91 25.53
N ILE A 4 19.31 -41.82 26.31
CA ILE A 4 18.43 -40.65 26.17
C ILE A 4 18.94 -39.75 25.03
N GLU A 5 20.27 -39.61 24.87
CA GLU A 5 20.87 -38.90 23.74
C GLU A 5 20.59 -39.58 22.39
N GLU A 6 20.67 -40.91 22.30
CA GLU A 6 20.34 -41.65 21.07
C GLU A 6 18.85 -41.55 20.71
N GLY A 7 17.96 -41.57 21.71
CA GLY A 7 16.53 -41.34 21.52
C GLY A 7 16.19 -39.94 21.02
N LEU A 8 16.92 -38.92 21.50
CA LEU A 8 16.74 -37.53 21.08
C LEU A 8 17.32 -37.27 19.68
N ALA A 9 18.46 -37.88 19.36
CA ALA A 9 19.08 -37.79 18.04
C ALA A 9 18.22 -38.45 16.96
N SER A 10 17.64 -39.62 17.23
CA SER A 10 16.76 -40.32 16.28
C SER A 10 15.44 -39.59 16.05
N THR A 11 14.85 -38.98 17.08
CA THR A 11 13.66 -38.12 16.93
C THR A 11 13.97 -36.83 16.17
N LEU A 12 15.13 -36.19 16.39
CA LEU A 12 15.56 -35.03 15.61
C LEU A 12 15.82 -35.34 14.13
N ILE A 13 16.38 -36.52 13.83
CA ILE A 13 16.59 -36.97 12.44
C ILE A 13 15.25 -37.23 11.74
N ASN A 14 14.28 -37.87 12.42
CA ASN A 14 12.92 -38.07 11.89
C ASN A 14 12.17 -36.75 11.71
N PHE A 15 12.33 -35.80 12.63
CA PHE A 15 11.73 -34.48 12.48
C PHE A 15 12.32 -33.71 11.28
N ARG A 16 13.65 -33.81 11.09
CA ARG A 16 14.35 -33.18 9.95
C ARG A 16 13.96 -33.83 8.62
N SER A 17 13.79 -35.15 8.58
CA SER A 17 13.36 -35.86 7.37
C SER A 17 11.91 -35.52 7.02
N GLN A 18 11.00 -35.48 8.00
CA GLN A 18 9.62 -35.03 7.80
C GLN A 18 9.56 -33.57 7.34
N LEU A 19 10.34 -32.67 7.96
CA LEU A 19 10.40 -31.26 7.56
C LEU A 19 10.90 -31.13 6.12
N SER A 20 11.91 -31.91 5.73
CA SER A 20 12.43 -31.90 4.35
C SER A 20 11.42 -32.46 3.34
N TRP A 21 10.66 -33.50 3.71
CA TRP A 21 9.60 -34.06 2.87
C TRP A 21 8.45 -33.07 2.71
N ILE A 22 8.01 -32.41 3.79
CA ILE A 22 7.00 -31.34 3.77
C ILE A 22 7.46 -30.19 2.89
N GLN A 23 8.72 -29.74 3.02
CA GLN A 23 9.30 -28.68 2.18
C GLN A 23 9.32 -29.09 0.69
N THR A 24 9.68 -30.33 0.39
CA THR A 24 9.78 -30.82 -1.00
C THR A 24 8.40 -31.01 -1.62
N SER A 25 7.44 -31.55 -0.86
CA SER A 25 6.03 -31.69 -1.27
C SER A 25 5.38 -30.32 -1.45
N ALA A 26 5.57 -29.38 -0.52
CA ALA A 26 5.09 -28.00 -0.66
C ALA A 26 5.68 -27.32 -1.90
N ARG A 27 6.98 -27.51 -2.16
CA ARG A 27 7.65 -26.97 -3.36
C ARG A 27 7.10 -27.58 -4.65
N ASN A 28 6.82 -28.88 -4.67
CA ASN A 28 6.29 -29.57 -5.85
C ASN A 28 4.82 -29.18 -6.12
N ILE A 29 3.99 -29.08 -5.08
CA ILE A 29 2.62 -28.57 -5.17
C ILE A 29 2.64 -27.12 -5.66
N TRP A 30 3.54 -26.30 -5.12
CA TRP A 30 3.72 -24.92 -5.55
C TRP A 30 4.08 -24.80 -7.03
N HIS A 31 5.01 -25.62 -7.53
CA HIS A 31 5.38 -25.61 -8.95
C HIS A 31 4.29 -26.18 -9.88
N GLN A 32 3.46 -27.11 -9.39
CA GLN A 32 2.32 -27.62 -10.14
C GLN A 32 1.19 -26.59 -10.25
N PHE A 33 0.83 -25.91 -9.17
CA PHE A 33 -0.23 -24.91 -9.16
C PHE A 33 0.20 -23.55 -9.74
N PHE A 34 1.46 -23.14 -9.54
CA PHE A 34 1.97 -21.82 -9.92
C PHE A 34 3.14 -21.92 -10.90
N LYS A 35 2.83 -22.19 -12.17
CA LYS A 35 3.84 -22.23 -13.25
C LYS A 35 4.49 -20.85 -13.45
N LYS A 36 3.74 -19.76 -13.24
CA LYS A 36 4.16 -18.34 -13.17
C LYS A 36 3.17 -17.54 -12.32
N PRO A 37 3.34 -17.44 -10.99
CA PRO A 37 2.37 -16.76 -10.15
C PRO A 37 2.37 -15.25 -10.41
N THR A 38 1.19 -14.67 -10.61
CA THR A 38 1.01 -13.21 -10.71
C THR A 38 1.21 -12.58 -9.33
N PHE A 39 1.64 -11.32 -9.28
CA PHE A 39 1.81 -10.57 -8.03
C PHE A 39 0.56 -10.65 -7.12
N LEU A 40 -0.64 -10.45 -7.68
CA LEU A 40 -1.88 -10.53 -6.93
C LEU A 40 -2.09 -11.91 -6.28
N GLN A 41 -1.80 -13.01 -6.99
CA GLN A 41 -1.92 -14.37 -6.45
C GLN A 41 -0.93 -14.61 -5.29
N LEU A 42 0.32 -14.15 -5.45
CA LEU A 42 1.31 -14.24 -4.37
C LEU A 42 0.89 -13.45 -3.13
N HIS A 43 0.32 -12.26 -3.34
CA HIS A 43 -0.13 -11.42 -2.26
C HIS A 43 -1.30 -12.06 -1.48
N TRP A 44 -2.29 -12.63 -2.17
CA TRP A 44 -3.38 -13.38 -1.53
C TRP A 44 -2.88 -14.57 -0.72
N VAL A 45 -1.96 -15.36 -1.29
CA VAL A 45 -1.37 -16.51 -0.60
C VAL A 45 -0.60 -16.07 0.65
N TYR A 46 0.18 -14.99 0.54
CA TYR A 46 0.90 -14.39 1.66
C TYR A 46 -0.05 -13.95 2.78
N PHE A 47 -1.12 -13.21 2.47
CA PHE A 47 -2.08 -12.76 3.47
C PHE A 47 -2.78 -13.93 4.16
N ILE A 48 -3.32 -14.87 3.39
CA ILE A 48 -4.07 -16.02 3.93
C ILE A 48 -3.15 -16.90 4.79
N LEU A 49 -1.96 -17.25 4.28
CA LEU A 49 -1.05 -18.14 4.99
C LEU A 49 -0.53 -17.49 6.28
N THR A 50 -0.16 -16.20 6.24
CA THR A 50 0.33 -15.48 7.42
C THR A 50 -0.76 -15.37 8.47
N CYS A 51 -2.01 -15.09 8.08
CA CYS A 51 -3.15 -15.07 9.00
C CYS A 51 -3.42 -16.43 9.63
N LEU A 52 -3.42 -17.52 8.85
CA LEU A 52 -3.70 -18.86 9.38
C LEU A 52 -2.62 -19.36 10.36
N ILE A 53 -1.34 -19.11 10.04
CA ILE A 53 -0.23 -19.47 10.95
C ILE A 53 -0.32 -18.62 12.22
N SER A 54 -0.55 -17.32 12.08
CA SER A 54 -0.57 -16.41 13.23
C SER A 54 -1.82 -16.60 14.09
N SER A 55 -2.98 -16.96 13.53
CA SER A 55 -4.19 -17.27 14.30
C SER A 55 -4.03 -18.55 15.12
N LEU A 56 -3.32 -19.54 14.59
CA LEU A 56 -2.97 -20.74 15.35
C LEU A 56 -2.03 -20.40 16.52
N LEU A 57 -0.99 -19.59 16.28
CA LEU A 57 -0.10 -19.13 17.35
C LEU A 57 -0.86 -18.29 18.39
N PHE A 58 -1.72 -17.38 17.96
CA PHE A 58 -2.53 -16.53 18.84
C PHE A 58 -3.41 -17.36 19.78
N HIS A 59 -4.02 -18.42 19.25
CA HIS A 59 -4.88 -19.32 20.01
C HIS A 59 -4.08 -20.24 20.95
N LEU A 60 -2.98 -20.84 20.47
CA LEU A 60 -2.16 -21.79 21.25
C LEU A 60 -1.47 -21.13 22.45
N PHE A 61 -1.02 -19.88 22.30
CA PHE A 61 -0.37 -19.12 23.36
C PHE A 61 -1.36 -18.27 24.16
N SER A 62 -2.67 -18.49 24.01
CA SER A 62 -3.68 -17.79 24.78
C SER A 62 -3.73 -18.31 26.21
N THR A 63 -3.65 -17.41 27.18
CA THR A 63 -3.86 -17.72 28.60
C THR A 63 -5.34 -17.79 28.95
N ILE A 64 -6.19 -17.12 28.15
CA ILE A 64 -7.64 -17.09 28.31
C ILE A 64 -8.27 -18.03 27.28
N ASN A 65 -9.40 -18.65 27.63
CA ASN A 65 -10.16 -19.49 26.72
C ASN A 65 -10.91 -18.64 25.67
N ILE A 66 -10.20 -18.26 24.61
CA ILE A 66 -10.72 -17.48 23.48
C ILE A 66 -11.13 -18.45 22.37
N ASN A 67 -12.33 -18.28 21.82
CA ASN A 67 -12.76 -19.07 20.67
C ASN A 67 -11.79 -18.89 19.48
N TYR A 68 -11.57 -19.97 18.73
CA TYR A 68 -10.69 -19.90 17.56
C TYR A 68 -11.15 -18.87 16.52
N VAL A 69 -12.47 -18.69 16.35
CA VAL A 69 -13.04 -17.69 15.42
C VAL A 69 -12.65 -16.27 15.84
N ASP A 70 -12.65 -15.97 17.14
CA ASP A 70 -12.21 -14.67 17.67
C ASP A 70 -10.71 -14.47 17.47
N SER A 71 -9.91 -15.52 17.70
CA SER A 71 -8.46 -15.49 17.44
C SER A 71 -8.16 -15.19 15.97
N LEU A 72 -8.87 -15.86 15.06
CA LEU A 72 -8.75 -15.62 13.62
C LEU A 72 -9.21 -14.21 13.23
N PHE A 73 -10.31 -13.72 13.82
CA PHE A 73 -10.84 -12.39 13.56
C PHE A 73 -9.83 -11.30 13.94
N MET A 74 -9.28 -11.37 15.16
CA MET A 74 -8.28 -10.41 15.65
C MET A 74 -7.04 -10.38 14.77
N VAL A 75 -6.53 -11.55 14.36
CA VAL A 75 -5.36 -11.66 13.48
C VAL A 75 -5.65 -11.12 12.08
N ILE A 76 -6.80 -11.45 11.48
CA ILE A 76 -7.18 -10.92 10.16
C ILE A 76 -7.35 -9.40 10.24
N GLY A 77 -8.09 -8.89 11.22
CA GLY A 77 -8.29 -7.45 11.42
C GLY A 77 -6.98 -6.69 11.62
N SER A 78 -5.98 -7.32 12.26
CA SER A 78 -4.65 -6.75 12.43
C SER A 78 -3.86 -6.71 11.12
N MET A 79 -3.85 -7.83 10.38
CA MET A 79 -3.14 -7.96 9.11
C MET A 79 -3.75 -7.09 8.00
N THR A 80 -5.08 -6.94 7.97
CA THR A 80 -5.79 -6.05 7.04
C THR A 80 -5.73 -4.58 7.46
N GLN A 81 -5.23 -4.31 8.67
CA GLN A 81 -5.19 -2.97 9.29
C GLN A 81 -6.60 -2.39 9.46
N THR A 82 -7.58 -3.25 9.74
CA THR A 82 -8.95 -2.84 9.96
C THR A 82 -9.17 -2.39 11.40
N GLY A 83 -8.58 -3.02 12.43
CA GLY A 83 -8.71 -2.52 13.82
C GLY A 83 -10.01 -2.83 14.55
N LEU A 84 -10.90 -3.64 13.98
CA LEU A 84 -12.08 -4.15 14.70
C LEU A 84 -11.66 -5.26 15.66
N ASN A 85 -12.18 -5.21 16.88
CA ASN A 85 -11.78 -6.10 17.96
C ASN A 85 -12.99 -6.87 18.51
N THR A 86 -12.96 -8.20 18.49
CA THR A 86 -14.03 -9.02 19.09
C THR A 86 -13.76 -9.34 20.56
N VAL A 87 -12.51 -9.20 20.99
CA VAL A 87 -12.06 -9.37 22.37
C VAL A 87 -11.38 -8.08 22.80
N ASN A 88 -11.57 -7.70 24.07
CA ASN A 88 -10.91 -6.53 24.64
C ASN A 88 -9.39 -6.70 24.57
N MET A 89 -8.69 -5.61 24.25
CA MET A 89 -7.24 -5.62 24.11
C MET A 89 -6.57 -5.71 25.49
N SER A 90 -7.27 -5.25 26.52
CA SER A 90 -6.79 -5.32 27.90
C SER A 90 -6.73 -6.73 28.47
N ASP A 91 -7.61 -7.63 28.01
CA ASP A 91 -7.66 -9.02 28.43
C ASP A 91 -6.54 -9.87 27.77
N LEU A 92 -5.92 -9.37 26.69
CA LEU A 92 -4.89 -10.11 25.97
C LEU A 92 -3.55 -10.11 26.69
N ASN A 93 -2.81 -11.21 26.55
CA ASN A 93 -1.46 -11.27 27.07
C ASN A 93 -0.48 -10.43 26.22
N PHE A 94 0.69 -10.12 26.79
CA PHE A 94 1.71 -9.32 26.11
C PHE A 94 2.17 -9.93 24.78
N PHE A 95 2.21 -11.27 24.68
CA PHE A 95 2.58 -11.96 23.45
C PHE A 95 1.54 -11.74 22.33
N GLN A 96 0.25 -11.87 22.65
CA GLN A 96 -0.88 -11.66 21.75
C GLN A 96 -0.94 -10.21 21.28
N GLN A 97 -0.78 -9.25 22.21
CA GLN A 97 -0.68 -7.83 21.88
C GLN A 97 0.50 -7.57 20.92
N SER A 98 1.69 -8.07 21.26
CA SER A 98 2.89 -7.93 20.41
C SER A 98 2.71 -8.56 19.02
N LEU A 99 2.08 -9.73 18.95
CA LEU A 99 1.80 -10.44 17.69
C LEU A 99 0.87 -9.62 16.79
N ILE A 100 -0.22 -9.08 17.34
CA ILE A 100 -1.14 -8.18 16.64
C ILE A 100 -0.41 -6.94 16.12
N MET A 101 0.45 -6.31 16.94
CA MET A 101 1.21 -5.14 16.52
C MET A 101 2.18 -5.45 15.36
N ILE A 102 2.88 -6.59 15.43
CA ILE A 102 3.79 -7.05 14.37
C ILE A 102 3.02 -7.36 13.09
N LEU A 103 1.86 -8.01 13.19
CA LEU A 103 1.00 -8.27 12.04
C LEU A 103 0.53 -6.98 11.38
N SER A 104 0.20 -5.96 12.17
CA SER A 104 -0.18 -4.65 11.68
C SER A 104 0.93 -3.97 10.88
N MET A 105 2.20 -4.12 11.29
CA MET A 105 3.35 -3.64 10.52
C MET A 105 3.52 -4.41 9.21
N ILE A 106 3.51 -5.75 9.29
CA ILE A 106 3.72 -6.66 8.17
C ILE A 106 2.62 -6.51 7.10
N GLY A 107 1.39 -6.21 7.53
CA GLY A 107 0.24 -5.96 6.67
C GLY A 107 0.30 -4.63 5.91
N SER A 108 1.17 -3.68 6.28
CA SER A 108 1.23 -2.34 5.69
C SER A 108 1.54 -2.36 4.18
N PRO A 109 0.86 -1.54 3.35
CA PRO A 109 1.17 -1.43 1.93
C PRO A 109 2.58 -0.91 1.70
N ILE A 110 3.12 -0.11 2.65
CA ILE A 110 4.49 0.40 2.60
C ILE A 110 5.48 -0.78 2.70
N VAL A 111 5.27 -1.70 3.64
CA VAL A 111 6.13 -2.89 3.80
C VAL A 111 6.04 -3.81 2.57
N VAL A 112 4.83 -4.05 2.06
CA VAL A 112 4.64 -4.81 0.82
C VAL A 112 5.43 -4.17 -0.33
N SER A 113 5.40 -2.84 -0.44
CA SER A 113 6.14 -2.12 -1.48
C SER A 113 7.67 -2.24 -1.34
N ILE A 114 8.20 -2.29 -0.11
CA ILE A 114 9.64 -2.52 0.14
C ILE A 114 10.04 -3.90 -0.37
N ILE A 115 9.23 -4.93 -0.11
CA ILE A 115 9.48 -6.30 -0.60
C ILE A 115 9.51 -6.32 -2.13
N VAL A 116 8.58 -5.63 -2.80
CA VAL A 116 8.55 -5.52 -4.27
C VAL A 116 9.83 -4.87 -4.82
N ILE A 117 10.29 -3.78 -4.20
CA ILE A 117 11.56 -3.13 -4.56
C ILE A 117 12.73 -4.11 -4.42
N LEU A 118 12.80 -4.86 -3.32
CA LEU A 118 13.88 -5.81 -3.06
C LEU A 118 13.89 -6.97 -4.07
N VAL A 119 12.71 -7.50 -4.41
CA VAL A 119 12.56 -8.54 -5.45
C VAL A 119 13.04 -8.01 -6.80
N ARG A 120 12.65 -6.78 -7.15
CA ARG A 120 13.06 -6.15 -8.41
C ARG A 120 14.56 -5.86 -8.46
N LYS A 121 15.14 -5.36 -7.36
CA LYS A 121 16.61 -5.18 -7.22
C LYS A 121 17.35 -6.49 -7.49
N ARG A 122 16.91 -7.59 -6.87
CA ARG A 122 17.49 -8.93 -7.09
C ARG A 122 17.34 -9.42 -8.53
N ALA A 123 16.22 -9.10 -9.19
CA ALA A 123 16.00 -9.46 -10.58
C ALA A 123 16.99 -8.76 -11.53
N PHE A 124 17.21 -7.46 -11.35
CA PHE A 124 18.25 -6.72 -12.09
C PHE A 124 19.64 -7.31 -11.84
N GLN A 125 20.02 -7.56 -10.58
CA GLN A 125 21.31 -8.18 -10.26
C GLN A 125 21.51 -9.53 -10.93
N LYS A 126 20.47 -10.36 -10.96
CA LYS A 126 20.52 -11.66 -11.65
C LYS A 126 20.70 -11.49 -13.14
N ARG A 127 20.01 -10.55 -13.79
CA ARG A 127 20.16 -10.25 -15.23
C ARG A 127 21.58 -9.80 -15.56
N PHE A 128 22.15 -8.87 -14.78
CA PHE A 128 23.53 -8.42 -14.97
C PHE A 128 24.54 -9.56 -14.79
N LYS A 129 24.35 -10.43 -13.78
CA LYS A 129 25.19 -11.62 -13.59
C LYS A 129 25.09 -12.61 -14.76
N THR A 130 23.88 -12.83 -15.29
CA THR A 130 23.69 -13.71 -16.45
C THR A 130 24.38 -13.14 -17.69
N LYS A 131 24.21 -11.85 -17.97
CA LYS A 131 24.90 -11.19 -19.10
C LYS A 131 26.40 -11.25 -18.99
N LYS A 132 26.97 -10.93 -17.82
CA LYS A 132 28.42 -11.05 -17.58
C LYS A 132 28.93 -12.47 -17.87
N ARG A 133 28.19 -13.50 -17.44
CA ARG A 133 28.52 -14.91 -17.74
C ARG A 133 28.40 -15.25 -19.23
N GLU A 134 27.45 -14.66 -19.95
CA GLU A 134 27.31 -14.85 -21.40
C GLU A 134 28.44 -14.16 -22.18
N GLU A 135 28.84 -12.97 -21.75
CA GLU A 135 29.99 -12.24 -22.29
C GLU A 135 31.31 -12.98 -22.03
N GLU A 136 31.54 -13.45 -20.81
CA GLU A 136 32.68 -14.30 -20.45
C GLU A 136 32.72 -15.57 -21.32
N LYS A 137 31.57 -16.23 -21.53
CA LYS A 137 31.48 -17.39 -22.42
C LYS A 137 31.79 -17.02 -23.87
N ARG A 138 31.24 -15.92 -24.39
CA ARG A 138 31.54 -15.43 -25.75
C ARG A 138 33.02 -15.12 -25.92
N TYR A 139 33.64 -14.49 -24.92
CA TYR A 139 35.07 -14.21 -24.91
C TYR A 139 35.88 -15.50 -24.95
N HIS A 140 35.59 -16.47 -24.08
CA HIS A 140 36.25 -17.77 -24.09
C HIS A 140 36.04 -18.55 -25.39
N THR A 141 34.83 -18.54 -25.96
CA THR A 141 34.54 -19.16 -27.27
C THR A 141 35.31 -18.46 -28.40
N SER A 142 35.38 -17.13 -28.38
CA SER A 142 36.19 -16.37 -29.34
C SER A 142 37.68 -16.65 -29.19
N LEU A 143 38.20 -16.82 -27.97
CA LEU A 143 39.57 -17.28 -27.71
C LEU A 143 39.82 -18.67 -28.28
N THR A 144 38.90 -19.62 -28.07
CA THR A 144 39.03 -20.97 -28.64
C THR A 144 38.95 -21.00 -30.16
N THR A 145 38.37 -19.98 -30.79
CA THR A 145 38.31 -19.84 -32.26
C THR A 145 39.51 -19.03 -32.80
N SER A 146 40.10 -18.16 -31.98
CA SER A 146 41.29 -17.35 -32.32
C SER A 146 42.62 -17.98 -31.90
N ILE A 147 42.64 -19.14 -31.25
CA ILE A 147 43.85 -19.98 -31.04
C ILE A 147 44.36 -20.62 -32.36
N SER A 148 43.81 -20.23 -33.52
CA SER A 148 44.48 -20.37 -34.82
C SER A 148 45.35 -19.16 -35.23
N SER A 149 45.46 -18.10 -34.42
CA SER A 149 46.42 -17.02 -34.65
C SER A 149 46.79 -16.29 -33.35
N SER A 150 48.03 -16.52 -32.93
CA SER A 150 48.73 -16.00 -31.75
C SER A 150 48.55 -14.51 -31.45
N PHE A 151 48.27 -14.19 -30.18
CA PHE A 151 48.96 -13.25 -29.26
C PHE A 151 47.98 -12.62 -28.25
N ILE A 152 48.12 -12.96 -26.97
CA ILE A 152 47.54 -12.22 -25.85
C ILE A 152 48.63 -12.02 -24.80
N ALA A 153 48.90 -10.75 -24.45
CA ALA A 153 49.25 -10.33 -23.10
C ALA A 153 49.23 -8.79 -23.03
N ASN A 154 48.24 -8.25 -22.31
CA ASN A 154 48.16 -6.91 -21.67
C ASN A 154 46.82 -6.23 -21.93
N LEU A 155 45.82 -6.49 -21.09
CA LEU A 155 44.63 -5.62 -20.99
C LEU A 155 43.76 -5.90 -19.75
N ASP A 156 44.36 -5.97 -18.56
CA ASP A 156 43.60 -6.19 -17.31
C ASP A 156 43.45 -4.95 -16.40
N ASP A 157 43.89 -3.75 -16.83
CA ASP A 157 43.76 -2.54 -15.98
C ASP A 157 42.95 -1.39 -16.62
N HIS A 158 42.51 -1.54 -17.88
CA HIS A 158 41.84 -0.45 -18.62
C HIS A 158 40.30 -0.55 -18.68
N ASN A 159 39.70 -1.65 -18.23
CA ASN A 159 38.28 -1.92 -18.46
C ASN A 159 37.35 -1.36 -17.36
N GLU A 160 37.80 -1.25 -16.10
CA GLU A 160 36.98 -0.66 -15.04
C GLU A 160 36.78 0.85 -15.23
N GLY A 161 37.79 1.57 -15.73
CA GLY A 161 37.68 3.00 -16.06
C GLY A 161 36.80 3.28 -17.28
N ARG A 162 36.77 2.38 -18.27
CA ARG A 162 35.99 2.54 -19.51
C ARG A 162 34.51 2.25 -19.32
N VAL A 163 34.14 1.31 -18.46
CA VAL A 163 32.75 1.06 -18.07
C VAL A 163 32.22 2.21 -17.20
N ARG A 164 33.05 2.77 -16.31
CA ARG A 164 32.68 3.95 -15.50
C ARG A 164 32.52 5.22 -16.36
N ASN A 165 33.42 5.46 -17.30
CA ASN A 165 33.35 6.62 -18.19
C ASN A 165 32.29 6.47 -19.29
N GLY A 166 32.03 5.26 -19.79
CA GLY A 166 30.91 4.97 -20.70
C GLY A 166 29.55 5.03 -20.00
N PHE A 167 29.49 4.69 -18.71
CA PHE A 167 28.30 4.87 -17.87
C PHE A 167 28.01 6.34 -17.60
N VAL A 168 29.00 7.13 -17.16
CA VAL A 168 28.81 8.58 -16.93
C VAL A 168 28.53 9.31 -18.25
N SER A 169 29.25 8.99 -19.33
CA SER A 169 29.01 9.60 -20.65
C SER A 169 27.72 9.12 -21.31
N GLY A 170 27.26 7.89 -21.06
CA GLY A 170 26.01 7.33 -21.58
C GLY A 170 24.79 7.82 -20.80
N VAL A 171 24.89 7.96 -19.48
CA VAL A 171 23.88 8.59 -18.64
C VAL A 171 23.84 10.09 -18.89
N GLN A 172 24.97 10.79 -18.98
CA GLN A 172 25.02 12.19 -19.43
C GLN A 172 24.47 12.31 -20.85
N ASN A 173 24.74 11.39 -21.78
CA ASN A 173 24.18 11.47 -23.14
C ASN A 173 22.67 11.19 -23.16
N ILE A 174 22.14 10.22 -22.40
CA ILE A 174 20.70 9.93 -22.37
C ILE A 174 19.94 10.99 -21.57
N VAL A 175 20.49 11.43 -20.44
CA VAL A 175 19.93 12.51 -19.62
C VAL A 175 20.07 13.84 -20.36
N GLN A 176 21.18 14.14 -21.03
CA GLN A 176 21.29 15.29 -21.95
C GLN A 176 20.38 15.13 -23.15
N LEU A 177 20.24 13.97 -23.80
CA LEU A 177 19.27 13.79 -24.88
C LEU A 177 17.85 14.05 -24.38
N VAL A 178 17.50 13.56 -23.20
CA VAL A 178 16.17 13.68 -22.56
C VAL A 178 15.95 15.05 -21.87
N ILE A 179 16.99 15.83 -21.57
CA ILE A 179 16.94 17.21 -21.03
C ILE A 179 17.04 18.23 -22.17
N LYS A 180 17.82 17.97 -23.22
CA LYS A 180 18.02 18.81 -24.41
C LYS A 180 16.88 18.64 -25.41
N SER A 181 16.15 17.51 -25.40
CA SER A 181 14.85 17.37 -26.07
C SER A 181 13.73 18.26 -25.49
N ASN A 182 13.95 18.89 -24.32
CA ASN A 182 13.06 19.95 -23.85
C ASN A 182 13.43 21.33 -24.43
N ARG A 183 14.63 21.50 -25.00
CA ARG A 183 15.05 22.75 -25.69
C ARG A 183 14.85 22.69 -27.20
N LEU A 184 14.93 21.50 -27.79
CA LEU A 184 14.57 21.23 -29.18
C LEU A 184 13.38 20.29 -29.19
N LYS A 185 12.29 20.67 -29.85
CA LYS A 185 11.00 19.96 -30.05
C LYS A 185 11.09 18.53 -30.63
N ASP A 186 12.16 17.77 -30.42
CA ASP A 186 12.37 16.44 -31.00
C ASP A 186 12.17 15.34 -29.94
N ASN A 187 10.89 15.01 -29.69
CA ASN A 187 10.43 13.90 -28.84
C ASN A 187 10.42 12.57 -29.61
N ARG A 188 11.51 12.15 -30.27
CA ARG A 188 11.46 10.96 -31.16
C ARG A 188 11.55 9.60 -30.46
N HIS A 189 11.98 9.54 -29.20
CA HIS A 189 12.31 8.26 -28.53
C HIS A 189 11.63 8.05 -27.16
N VAL A 190 10.86 9.03 -26.67
CA VAL A 190 10.17 8.97 -25.39
C VAL A 190 8.70 9.29 -25.60
N ASP A 191 7.86 8.29 -25.41
CA ASP A 191 6.41 8.40 -25.54
C ASP A 191 5.75 8.81 -24.21
N ARG A 192 4.42 8.95 -24.23
CA ARG A 192 3.60 9.23 -23.03
C ARG A 192 3.95 8.23 -21.91
N ASN A 193 4.01 8.74 -20.67
CA ASN A 193 4.17 7.93 -19.45
C ASN A 193 5.48 7.10 -19.34
N ALA A 194 6.61 7.61 -19.87
CA ALA A 194 7.94 7.01 -19.69
C ALA A 194 8.20 5.69 -20.46
N GLN A 195 7.57 5.50 -21.62
CA GLN A 195 7.90 4.41 -22.54
C GLN A 195 9.00 4.83 -23.51
N PHE A 196 9.98 3.95 -23.71
CA PHE A 196 11.20 4.22 -24.43
C PHE A 196 11.23 3.38 -25.72
N HIS A 197 11.24 4.02 -26.88
CA HIS A 197 11.14 3.34 -28.18
C HIS A 197 12.23 3.77 -29.16
N GLY A 198 12.54 2.89 -30.12
CA GLY A 198 13.53 3.16 -31.16
C GLY A 198 14.96 3.38 -30.63
N LEU A 199 15.29 2.84 -29.46
CA LEU A 199 16.63 2.91 -28.88
C LEU A 199 17.49 1.76 -29.36
N SER A 200 18.79 2.02 -29.51
CA SER A 200 19.78 0.98 -29.72
C SER A 200 19.88 0.04 -28.50
N LEU A 201 20.46 -1.15 -28.69
CA LEU A 201 20.67 -2.10 -27.60
C LEU A 201 21.53 -1.50 -26.47
N GLU A 202 22.56 -0.72 -26.81
CA GLU A 202 23.46 -0.07 -25.86
C GLU A 202 22.73 1.02 -25.04
N GLU A 203 21.89 1.82 -25.68
CA GLU A 203 21.10 2.84 -25.01
C GLU A 203 20.07 2.23 -24.04
N ARG A 204 19.45 1.10 -24.44
CA ARG A 204 18.53 0.35 -23.55
C ARG A 204 19.26 -0.19 -22.32
N GLU A 205 20.49 -0.64 -22.47
CA GLU A 205 21.30 -1.12 -21.34
C GLU A 205 21.65 -0.01 -20.36
N CYS A 206 21.99 1.18 -20.86
CA CYS A 206 22.22 2.35 -20.02
C CYS A 206 20.97 2.72 -19.21
N VAL A 207 19.78 2.72 -19.84
CA VAL A 207 18.50 2.96 -19.16
C VAL A 207 18.26 1.93 -18.04
N HIS A 208 18.49 0.65 -18.31
CA HIS A 208 18.38 -0.40 -17.29
C HIS A 208 19.34 -0.23 -16.11
N CYS A 209 20.55 0.30 -16.36
CA CYS A 209 21.52 0.57 -15.31
C CYS A 209 21.07 1.72 -14.39
N VAL A 210 20.54 2.81 -14.98
CA VAL A 210 19.97 3.93 -14.22
C VAL A 210 18.75 3.48 -13.41
N GLU A 211 17.87 2.65 -13.99
CA GLU A 211 16.75 2.05 -13.26
C GLU A 211 17.21 1.22 -12.06
N TYR A 212 18.25 0.41 -12.23
CA TYR A 212 18.79 -0.39 -11.13
C TYR A 212 19.26 0.49 -9.96
N LYS A 213 20.02 1.55 -10.25
CA LYS A 213 20.48 2.51 -9.23
C LYS A 213 19.32 3.25 -8.57
N ALA A 214 18.30 3.61 -9.35
CA ALA A 214 17.10 4.25 -8.85
C ALA A 214 16.30 3.34 -7.89
N VAL A 215 16.10 2.06 -8.26
CA VAL A 215 15.43 1.06 -7.41
C VAL A 215 16.24 0.80 -6.13
N GLU A 216 17.57 0.79 -6.23
CA GLU A 216 18.47 0.63 -5.09
C GLU A 216 18.38 1.79 -4.10
N LEU A 217 18.51 3.04 -4.56
CA LEU A 217 18.36 4.24 -3.74
C LEU A 217 16.98 4.28 -3.08
N LEU A 218 15.93 4.01 -3.85
CA LEU A 218 14.56 4.04 -3.35
C LEU A 218 14.31 2.99 -2.27
N GLY A 219 14.91 1.80 -2.39
CA GLY A 219 14.83 0.77 -1.36
C GLY A 219 15.36 1.25 -0.01
N TYR A 220 16.46 2.01 0.00
CA TYR A 220 16.98 2.62 1.23
C TYR A 220 16.08 3.74 1.75
N VAL A 221 15.64 4.66 0.88
CA VAL A 221 14.82 5.81 1.28
C VAL A 221 13.47 5.38 1.86
N VAL A 222 12.77 4.45 1.22
CA VAL A 222 11.45 3.98 1.68
C VAL A 222 11.57 3.18 2.99
N THR A 223 12.61 2.38 3.14
CA THR A 223 12.87 1.66 4.40
C THR A 223 13.21 2.62 5.53
N ALA A 224 14.07 3.61 5.28
CA ALA A 224 14.40 4.64 6.25
C ALA A 224 13.16 5.44 6.65
N TYR A 225 12.32 5.83 5.69
CA TYR A 225 11.04 6.49 5.95
C TYR A 225 10.17 5.69 6.92
N TYR A 226 9.96 4.41 6.63
CA TYR A 226 9.09 3.54 7.43
C TYR A 226 9.58 3.38 8.88
N VAL A 227 10.90 3.25 9.08
CA VAL A 227 11.50 3.07 10.41
C VAL A 227 11.56 4.39 11.19
N ILE A 228 11.98 5.49 10.55
CA ILE A 228 12.18 6.77 11.23
C ILE A 228 10.85 7.33 11.76
N TRP A 229 9.78 7.30 10.96
CA TRP A 229 8.48 7.83 11.40
C TRP A 229 7.91 7.07 12.59
N GLN A 230 7.97 5.73 12.58
CA GLN A 230 7.50 4.91 13.69
C GLN A 230 8.38 5.08 14.93
N PHE A 231 9.70 5.08 14.77
CA PHE A 231 10.62 5.27 15.89
C PHE A 231 10.43 6.62 16.57
N LEU A 232 10.31 7.69 15.78
CA LEU A 232 10.04 9.04 16.29
C LEU A 232 8.67 9.11 16.97
N GLY A 233 7.63 8.52 16.37
CA GLY A 233 6.31 8.44 16.96
C GLY A 233 6.30 7.71 18.31
N CYS A 234 6.99 6.57 18.41
CA CYS A 234 7.11 5.78 19.63
C CYS A 234 7.80 6.56 20.76
N ILE A 235 8.88 7.30 20.44
CA ILE A 235 9.58 8.14 21.42
C ILE A 235 8.67 9.29 21.87
N VAL A 236 8.07 10.01 20.93
CA VAL A 236 7.25 11.19 21.21
C VAL A 236 6.03 10.83 22.07
N LEU A 237 5.26 9.81 21.68
CA LEU A 237 4.09 9.38 22.45
C LEU A 237 4.46 8.65 23.74
N GLY A 238 5.50 7.80 23.70
CA GLY A 238 5.98 7.06 24.86
C GLY A 238 6.49 7.97 25.98
N THR A 239 7.30 8.98 25.65
CA THR A 239 7.78 9.97 26.63
C THR A 239 6.64 10.77 27.23
N TYR A 240 5.73 11.30 26.41
CA TYR A 240 4.64 12.15 26.88
C TYR A 240 3.63 11.41 27.78
N LEU A 241 3.28 10.16 27.42
CA LEU A 241 2.41 9.33 28.26
C LEU A 241 3.08 8.96 29.58
N SER A 242 4.39 8.71 29.56
CA SER A 242 5.19 8.39 30.75
C SER A 242 5.39 9.57 31.71
N THR A 243 5.22 10.82 31.25
CA THR A 243 5.34 11.99 32.13
C THR A 243 4.00 12.46 32.68
N ASN A 244 2.94 12.39 31.88
CA ASN A 244 1.68 13.09 32.19
C ASN A 244 0.52 12.16 32.59
N TYR A 245 0.54 10.89 32.18
CA TYR A 245 -0.61 9.97 32.33
C TYR A 245 -0.27 8.67 33.08
N THR A 246 0.87 8.62 33.78
CA THR A 246 1.37 7.41 34.44
C THR A 246 0.38 6.82 35.43
N GLU A 247 -0.27 7.65 36.26
CA GLU A 247 -1.22 7.20 37.27
C GLU A 247 -2.50 6.63 36.65
N ALA A 248 -3.11 7.34 35.69
CA ALA A 248 -4.35 6.91 35.01
C ALA A 248 -4.16 5.65 34.14
N ILE A 249 -2.95 5.38 33.66
CA ILE A 249 -2.64 4.18 32.87
C ILE A 249 -2.29 3.00 33.79
N SER A 250 -1.64 3.26 34.93
CA SER A 250 -1.27 2.23 35.90
C SER A 250 -2.48 1.53 36.52
N THR A 251 -3.61 2.22 36.66
CA THR A 251 -4.87 1.63 37.13
C THR A 251 -5.43 0.59 36.17
N ASN A 252 -5.11 0.70 34.88
CA ASN A 252 -5.49 -0.28 33.85
C ASN A 252 -4.45 -1.40 33.70
N GLY A 253 -3.37 -1.41 34.51
CA GLY A 253 -2.34 -2.46 34.51
C GLY A 253 -1.35 -2.39 33.35
N PHE A 254 -1.34 -1.32 32.55
CA PHE A 254 -0.43 -1.18 31.40
C PHE A 254 0.81 -0.35 31.73
N ASN A 255 1.90 -0.67 31.04
CA ASN A 255 3.08 0.20 31.00
C ASN A 255 2.82 1.37 30.04
N SER A 256 2.99 2.61 30.53
CA SER A 256 2.78 3.84 29.75
C SER A 256 3.62 3.91 28.47
N TRP A 257 4.86 3.39 28.50
CA TRP A 257 5.71 3.31 27.30
C TRP A 257 5.17 2.32 26.29
N TRP A 258 4.68 1.16 26.74
CA TRP A 258 4.11 0.16 25.85
C TRP A 258 2.84 0.66 25.18
N LEU A 259 1.99 1.39 25.92
CA LEU A 259 0.84 2.08 25.35
C LEU A 259 1.24 3.09 24.28
N GLY A 260 2.24 3.94 24.56
CA GLY A 260 2.71 4.92 23.58
C GLY A 260 3.29 4.29 22.31
N ILE A 261 4.03 3.20 22.45
CA ILE A 261 4.55 2.42 21.33
C ILE A 261 3.39 1.84 20.51
N SER A 262 2.39 1.24 21.16
CA SER A 262 1.24 0.67 20.46
C SER A 262 0.43 1.73 19.71
N LEU A 263 0.13 2.87 20.35
CA LEU A 263 -0.58 3.98 19.71
C LEU A 263 0.19 4.56 18.53
N ALA A 264 1.52 4.71 18.64
CA ALA A 264 2.35 5.20 17.55
C ALA A 264 2.34 4.27 16.33
N ILE A 265 2.52 2.97 16.57
CA ILE A 265 2.52 1.94 15.52
C ILE A 265 1.12 1.83 14.90
N GLY A 266 0.06 1.86 15.72
CA GLY A 266 -1.32 1.79 15.26
C GLY A 266 -1.71 3.01 14.41
N ALA A 267 -1.30 4.21 14.83
CA ALA A 267 -1.49 5.46 14.09
C ALA A 267 -0.77 5.45 12.75
N PHE A 268 0.53 5.14 12.72
CA PHE A 268 1.32 5.18 11.48
C PHE A 268 0.95 4.07 10.49
N ASN A 269 0.63 2.87 10.99
CA ASN A 269 0.19 1.78 10.13
C ASN A 269 -1.29 1.86 9.76
N ASN A 270 -2.01 2.88 10.25
CA ASN A 270 -3.42 3.10 9.94
C ASN A 270 -4.29 1.89 10.32
N SER A 271 -4.05 1.32 11.51
CA SER A 271 -4.69 0.06 11.90
C SER A 271 -5.75 0.18 12.98
N GLY A 272 -5.80 1.28 13.72
CA GLY A 272 -6.84 1.52 14.75
C GLY A 272 -6.72 0.67 16.00
N ILE A 273 -5.65 -0.11 16.08
CA ILE A 273 -5.38 -0.98 17.21
C ILE A 273 -4.89 -0.10 18.37
N SER A 274 -5.69 -0.03 19.43
CA SER A 274 -5.32 0.56 20.71
C SER A 274 -5.28 -0.52 21.78
N LEU A 275 -4.33 -0.44 22.72
CA LEU A 275 -4.32 -1.31 23.90
C LEU A 275 -5.41 -0.92 24.91
N LEU A 276 -5.87 0.32 24.88
CA LEU A 276 -7.00 0.76 25.68
C LEU A 276 -8.29 0.32 24.99
N ASP A 277 -9.20 -0.29 25.75
CA ASP A 277 -10.46 -0.75 25.18
C ASP A 277 -11.34 0.41 24.69
N ASN A 278 -11.22 1.59 25.32
CA ASN A 278 -11.88 2.82 24.90
C ASN A 278 -11.06 3.63 23.85
N SER A 279 -10.18 2.98 23.10
CA SER A 279 -9.38 3.62 22.04
C SER A 279 -8.58 4.83 22.54
N VAL A 280 -8.88 6.05 22.07
CA VAL A 280 -8.21 7.31 22.42
C VAL A 280 -9.15 8.26 23.18
N ILE A 281 -10.37 7.82 23.52
CA ILE A 281 -11.37 8.61 24.26
C ILE A 281 -10.79 9.25 25.54
N PRO A 282 -9.99 8.54 26.38
CA PRO A 282 -9.40 9.13 27.58
C PRO A 282 -8.45 10.30 27.34
N PHE A 283 -8.01 10.51 26.09
CA PHE A 283 -7.04 11.52 25.69
C PHE A 283 -7.66 12.69 24.90
N GLY A 284 -8.99 12.82 24.87
CA GLY A 284 -9.68 13.90 24.12
C GLY A 284 -9.20 15.31 24.49
N ASP A 285 -8.89 15.58 25.76
CA ASP A 285 -8.40 16.90 26.17
C ASP A 285 -6.92 17.17 25.83
N SER A 286 -6.18 16.16 25.38
CA SER A 286 -4.73 16.26 25.16
C SER A 286 -4.41 16.66 23.73
N SER A 287 -4.17 17.97 23.53
CA SER A 287 -3.81 18.48 22.19
C SER A 287 -2.54 17.85 21.63
N TYR A 288 -1.60 17.51 22.50
CA TYR A 288 -0.33 16.93 22.08
C TYR A 288 -0.50 15.52 21.50
N ILE A 289 -1.29 14.65 22.14
CA ILE A 289 -1.49 13.26 21.69
C ILE A 289 -2.25 13.27 20.37
N LEU A 290 -3.36 14.02 20.30
CA LEU A 290 -4.21 14.06 19.12
C LEU A 290 -3.46 14.58 17.89
N LEU A 291 -2.73 15.69 18.01
CA LEU A 291 -1.97 16.24 16.86
C LEU A 291 -0.85 15.32 16.38
N ASN A 292 -0.10 14.69 17.30
CA ASN A 292 0.98 13.77 16.92
C ASN A 292 0.42 12.50 16.27
N MET A 293 -0.66 11.94 16.80
CA MET A 293 -1.33 10.80 16.19
C MET A 293 -1.93 11.16 14.82
N SER A 294 -2.57 12.33 14.66
CA SER A 294 -3.06 12.81 13.36
C SER A 294 -1.93 12.94 12.33
N LEU A 295 -0.77 13.46 12.75
CA LEU A 295 0.41 13.54 11.89
C LEU A 295 0.90 12.15 11.47
N LEU A 296 0.98 11.20 12.41
CA LEU A 296 1.39 9.82 12.13
C LEU A 296 0.40 9.11 11.19
N MET A 297 -0.92 9.28 11.38
CA MET A 297 -1.96 8.71 10.51
C MET A 297 -1.90 9.26 9.08
N LEU A 298 -1.65 10.57 8.93
CA LEU A 298 -1.44 11.16 7.61
C LEU A 298 -0.13 10.68 6.99
N ALA A 299 0.96 10.62 7.76
CA ALA A 299 2.26 10.15 7.29
C ALA A 299 2.31 8.65 7.01
N GLY A 300 1.36 7.89 7.54
CA GLY A 300 1.13 6.49 7.24
C GLY A 300 0.65 6.27 5.82
N ASN A 301 -0.25 5.32 5.64
CA ASN A 301 -0.66 4.83 4.32
C ASN A 301 -1.34 5.90 3.44
N THR A 302 -1.89 6.94 4.05
CA THR A 302 -2.74 7.92 3.38
C THR A 302 -1.97 8.95 2.57
N ALA A 303 -1.04 9.70 3.18
CA ALA A 303 -0.27 10.73 2.49
C ALA A 303 1.14 10.26 2.11
N PHE A 304 1.45 8.97 2.28
CA PHE A 304 2.75 8.39 1.93
C PHE A 304 3.25 8.80 0.53
N PRO A 305 2.47 8.69 -0.58
CA PRO A 305 2.94 9.11 -1.90
C PRO A 305 3.33 10.58 -2.00
N ILE A 306 2.63 11.44 -1.25
CA ILE A 306 2.83 12.89 -1.24
C ILE A 306 4.10 13.23 -0.47
N LEU A 307 4.22 12.72 0.76
CA LEU A 307 5.37 12.95 1.62
C LEU A 307 6.65 12.34 1.04
N LEU A 308 6.58 11.14 0.48
CA LEU A 308 7.73 10.52 -0.18
C LEU A 308 8.25 11.39 -1.33
N ARG A 309 7.36 11.88 -2.21
CA ARG A 309 7.77 12.77 -3.33
C ARG A 309 8.36 14.08 -2.81
N TRP A 310 7.76 14.65 -1.76
CA TRP A 310 8.27 15.86 -1.13
C TRP A 310 9.68 15.64 -0.55
N ILE A 311 9.90 14.56 0.20
CA ILE A 311 11.21 14.20 0.77
C ILE A 311 12.24 13.99 -0.34
N LEU A 312 11.92 13.25 -1.41
CA LEU A 312 12.84 13.05 -2.54
C LEU A 312 13.22 14.37 -3.22
N ARG A 313 12.26 15.31 -3.33
CA ARG A 313 12.53 16.65 -3.87
C ARG A 313 13.41 17.48 -2.94
N GLN A 314 13.20 17.39 -1.63
CA GLN A 314 14.03 18.08 -0.64
C GLN A 314 15.45 17.53 -0.62
N ILE A 315 15.63 16.21 -0.69
CA ILE A 315 16.96 15.59 -0.83
C ILE A 315 17.66 16.11 -2.10
N LEU A 316 16.95 16.18 -3.24
CA LEU A 316 17.51 16.72 -4.47
C LEU A 316 17.95 18.19 -4.35
N ASN A 317 17.20 19.01 -3.60
CA ASN A 317 17.52 20.42 -3.39
C ASN A 317 18.67 20.63 -2.39
N LEU A 318 18.87 19.71 -1.45
CA LEU A 318 19.91 19.79 -0.41
C LEU A 318 21.29 19.32 -0.89
N ILE A 319 21.33 18.48 -1.95
CA ILE A 319 22.59 17.97 -2.49
C ILE A 319 23.35 19.12 -3.20
N PRO A 320 24.60 19.41 -2.80
CA PRO A 320 25.41 20.45 -3.44
C PRO A 320 25.84 20.06 -4.86
N ASP A 321 25.99 21.08 -5.72
CA ASP A 321 26.46 20.95 -7.11
C ASP A 321 27.97 20.66 -7.16
N THR A 322 28.37 19.44 -6.80
CA THR A 322 29.76 18.97 -6.83
C THR A 322 29.85 17.67 -7.62
N GLU A 323 30.95 17.46 -8.36
CA GLU A 323 31.18 16.26 -9.20
C GLU A 323 30.98 14.94 -8.42
N LYS A 324 31.27 14.92 -7.12
CA LYS A 324 31.06 13.74 -6.25
C LYS A 324 29.60 13.30 -6.12
N TYR A 325 28.63 14.21 -6.27
CA TYR A 325 27.20 13.94 -6.08
C TYR A 325 26.40 13.97 -7.39
N GLU A 326 27.05 14.14 -8.54
CA GLU A 326 26.40 14.21 -9.84
C GLU A 326 25.56 12.97 -10.12
N GLU A 327 26.11 11.78 -9.84
CA GLU A 327 25.43 10.49 -10.03
C GLU A 327 24.14 10.35 -9.19
N TRP A 328 24.18 10.78 -7.92
CA TRP A 328 23.00 10.75 -7.04
C TRP A 328 21.94 11.74 -7.52
N ARG A 329 22.37 12.93 -7.98
CA ARG A 329 21.48 13.95 -8.52
C ARG A 329 20.79 13.48 -9.80
N GLU A 330 21.52 12.86 -10.72
CA GLU A 330 20.97 12.27 -11.94
C GLU A 330 19.96 11.17 -11.62
N THR A 331 20.31 10.28 -10.68
CA THR A 331 19.42 9.20 -10.24
C THR A 331 18.12 9.74 -9.62
N LEU A 332 18.22 10.73 -8.73
CA LEU A 332 17.05 11.39 -8.12
C LEU A 332 16.20 12.15 -9.13
N SER A 333 16.85 12.85 -10.07
CA SER A 333 16.18 13.53 -11.18
C SER A 333 15.41 12.54 -12.06
N PHE A 334 16.01 11.38 -12.35
CA PHE A 334 15.37 10.29 -13.08
C PHE A 334 14.15 9.73 -12.34
N ILE A 335 14.26 9.47 -11.02
CA ILE A 335 13.14 9.00 -10.18
C ILE A 335 11.97 9.98 -10.23
N LEU A 336 12.23 11.28 -10.10
CA LEU A 336 11.18 12.30 -10.06
C LEU A 336 10.52 12.55 -11.43
N LYS A 337 11.26 12.33 -12.52
CA LYS A 337 10.80 12.46 -13.91
C LYS A 337 10.01 11.24 -14.38
N PHE A 338 10.42 10.03 -14.02
CA PHE A 338 9.80 8.77 -14.42
C PHE A 338 9.36 7.91 -13.23
N PRO A 339 8.48 8.41 -12.36
CA PRO A 339 8.19 7.80 -11.06
C PRO A 339 7.55 6.42 -11.16
N ARG A 340 6.60 6.25 -12.09
CA ARG A 340 5.86 4.99 -12.33
C ARG A 340 6.71 3.85 -12.86
N ARG A 341 7.89 4.16 -13.41
CA ARG A 341 8.83 3.12 -13.86
C ARG A 341 9.57 2.50 -12.67
N VAL A 342 9.87 3.28 -11.64
CA VAL A 342 10.71 2.85 -10.52
C VAL A 342 9.85 2.35 -9.35
N TYR A 343 8.70 2.99 -9.10
CA TYR A 343 7.89 2.72 -7.91
C TYR A 343 6.38 2.83 -8.15
N THR A 344 5.63 1.95 -7.48
CA THR A 344 4.17 1.88 -7.56
C THR A 344 3.47 3.02 -6.83
N ASN A 345 4.03 3.55 -5.74
CA ASN A 345 3.42 4.60 -4.93
C ASN A 345 4.07 5.97 -5.16
N LEU A 346 4.84 6.15 -6.24
CA LEU A 346 5.33 7.47 -6.66
C LEU A 346 4.55 7.92 -7.89
N PHE A 347 3.92 9.09 -7.78
CA PHE A 347 3.14 9.70 -8.86
C PHE A 347 3.88 10.88 -9.49
N SER A 348 3.47 11.32 -10.67
CA SER A 348 3.97 12.57 -11.30
C SER A 348 3.57 13.79 -10.48
N SER A 349 4.22 14.94 -10.70
CA SER A 349 3.90 16.17 -9.96
C SER A 349 2.44 16.60 -10.10
N GLU A 350 1.87 16.49 -11.31
CA GLU A 350 0.47 16.84 -11.56
C GLU A 350 -0.48 15.96 -10.71
N HIS A 351 -0.23 14.65 -10.69
CA HIS A 351 -1.02 13.69 -9.94
C HIS A 351 -0.84 13.85 -8.42
N THR A 352 0.37 14.13 -7.95
CA THR A 352 0.60 14.37 -6.52
C THR A 352 -0.10 15.62 -6.01
N TRP A 353 -0.10 16.72 -6.77
CA TRP A 353 -0.85 17.93 -6.41
C TRP A 353 -2.36 17.70 -6.43
N CYS A 354 -2.87 16.97 -7.42
CA CYS A 354 -4.28 16.57 -7.47
C CYS A 354 -4.66 15.73 -6.23
N LEU A 355 -3.84 14.73 -5.88
CA LEU A 355 -4.05 13.89 -4.71
C LEU A 355 -4.02 14.70 -3.40
N LEU A 356 -3.08 15.65 -3.27
CA LEU A 356 -3.00 16.54 -2.12
C LEU A 356 -4.24 17.45 -2.02
N ALA A 357 -4.68 18.03 -3.14
CA ALA A 357 -5.88 18.88 -3.17
C ALA A 357 -7.14 18.08 -2.78
N LEU A 358 -7.27 16.86 -3.30
CA LEU A 358 -8.39 15.97 -2.98
C LEU A 358 -8.37 15.52 -1.51
N LEU A 359 -7.19 15.24 -0.97
CA LEU A 359 -7.00 14.91 0.45
C LEU A 359 -7.44 16.08 1.35
N ILE A 360 -6.97 17.30 1.06
CA ILE A 360 -7.35 18.50 1.83
C ILE A 360 -8.86 18.75 1.71
N PHE A 361 -9.42 18.62 0.51
CA PHE A 361 -10.84 18.85 0.26
C PHE A 361 -11.72 17.90 1.09
N PHE A 362 -11.49 16.58 1.04
CA PHE A 362 -12.32 15.63 1.78
C PHE A 362 -12.19 15.80 3.30
N ASN A 363 -10.99 15.97 3.85
CA ASN A 363 -10.84 16.20 5.29
C ASN A 363 -11.50 17.52 5.72
N ALA A 364 -11.38 18.60 4.94
CA ALA A 364 -12.02 19.87 5.25
C ALA A 364 -13.55 19.78 5.17
N PHE A 365 -14.07 19.03 4.19
CA PHE A 365 -15.51 18.77 4.03
C PHE A 365 -16.06 18.01 5.24
N ASP A 366 -15.42 16.90 5.62
CA ASP A 366 -15.83 16.09 6.76
C ASP A 366 -15.75 16.86 8.08
N TRP A 367 -14.70 17.66 8.25
CA TRP A 367 -14.52 18.49 9.44
C TRP A 367 -15.57 19.59 9.53
N THR A 368 -15.85 20.28 8.43
CA THR A 368 -16.90 21.30 8.39
C THR A 368 -18.25 20.70 8.76
N ILE A 369 -18.57 19.51 8.21
CA ILE A 369 -19.84 18.84 8.50
C ILE A 369 -19.90 18.33 9.94
N PHE A 370 -18.79 17.82 10.47
CA PHE A 370 -18.68 17.44 11.87
C PHE A 370 -19.05 18.63 12.77
N GLU A 371 -18.40 19.79 12.60
CA GLU A 371 -18.67 20.99 13.40
C GLU A 371 -20.13 21.45 13.29
N ILE A 372 -20.71 21.41 12.08
CA ILE A 372 -22.10 21.83 11.85
C ILE A 372 -23.10 20.90 12.56
N PHE A 373 -22.96 19.58 12.41
CA PHE A 373 -23.90 18.64 13.01
C PHE A 373 -23.69 18.45 14.51
N ASN A 374 -22.49 18.74 15.01
CA ASN A 374 -22.18 18.59 16.41
C ASN A 374 -23.03 19.50 17.33
N HIS A 375 -23.49 20.64 16.81
CA HIS A 375 -24.40 21.55 17.52
C HIS A 375 -25.71 20.88 17.97
N TYR A 376 -26.12 19.79 17.31
CA TYR A 376 -27.33 19.04 17.64
C TYR A 376 -27.11 17.91 18.65
N SER A 377 -25.87 17.64 19.05
CA SER A 377 -25.54 16.56 19.98
C SER A 377 -25.46 17.08 21.42
N THR A 378 -26.16 16.41 22.34
CA THR A 378 -26.29 16.85 23.74
C THR A 378 -25.00 16.61 24.52
N GLU A 379 -24.26 15.53 24.25
CA GLU A 379 -23.06 15.14 24.99
C GLU A 379 -21.85 16.03 24.65
N VAL A 380 -21.66 16.37 23.38
CA VAL A 380 -20.49 17.16 22.95
C VAL A 380 -20.64 18.64 23.29
N SER A 381 -21.87 19.14 23.46
CA SER A 381 -22.15 20.51 23.88
C SER A 381 -21.59 20.87 25.28
N THR A 382 -21.25 19.86 26.08
CA THR A 382 -20.69 20.03 27.42
C THR A 382 -19.17 20.24 27.42
N MET A 383 -18.49 19.97 26.31
CA MET A 383 -17.04 20.07 26.20
C MET A 383 -16.58 21.49 25.82
N SER A 384 -15.32 21.82 26.16
CA SER A 384 -14.71 23.10 25.77
C SER A 384 -14.66 23.23 24.25
N THR A 385 -15.00 24.43 23.73
CA THR A 385 -14.99 24.72 22.29
C THR A 385 -13.64 24.41 21.64
N LYS A 386 -12.53 24.54 22.38
CA LYS A 386 -11.19 24.21 21.87
C LYS A 386 -10.98 22.70 21.70
N SER A 387 -11.47 21.89 22.62
CA SER A 387 -11.39 20.42 22.52
C SER A 387 -12.25 19.92 21.37
N ILE A 388 -13.47 20.46 21.21
CA ILE A 388 -14.39 20.07 20.12
C ILE A 388 -13.74 20.22 18.74
N ILE A 389 -13.14 21.39 18.47
CA ILE A 389 -12.52 21.69 17.18
C ILE A 389 -11.38 20.70 16.88
N LEU A 390 -10.61 20.37 17.90
CA LEU A 390 -9.50 19.45 17.79
C LEU A 390 -9.95 18.00 17.66
N ASP A 391 -10.95 17.59 18.43
CA ASP A 391 -11.55 16.25 18.40
C ASP A 391 -12.20 16.00 17.05
N GLY A 392 -12.89 17.01 16.50
CA GLY A 392 -13.42 16.98 15.14
C GLY A 392 -12.32 16.80 14.09
N PHE A 393 -11.24 17.58 14.18
CA PHE A 393 -10.09 17.40 13.29
C PHE A 393 -9.48 15.99 13.41
N PHE A 394 -9.26 15.50 14.63
CA PHE A 394 -8.72 14.17 14.84
C PHE A 394 -9.64 13.07 14.28
N GLN A 395 -10.94 13.15 14.58
CA GLN A 395 -11.92 12.16 14.18
C GLN A 395 -12.07 12.09 12.65
N THR A 396 -11.98 13.23 11.95
CA THR A 396 -12.07 13.27 10.48
C THR A 396 -10.85 12.63 9.82
N VAL A 397 -9.64 12.89 10.34
CA VAL A 397 -8.42 12.20 9.89
C VAL A 397 -8.53 10.71 10.18
N SER A 398 -8.98 10.35 11.38
CA SER A 398 -9.09 8.98 11.83
C SER A 398 -10.09 8.15 11.01
N MET A 399 -11.28 8.68 10.73
CA MET A 399 -12.35 8.03 9.95
C MET A 399 -11.88 7.57 8.57
N ARG A 400 -10.94 8.31 7.97
CA ARG A 400 -10.46 8.03 6.61
C ARG A 400 -9.20 7.17 6.59
N SER A 401 -8.62 6.88 7.75
CA SER A 401 -7.25 6.38 7.84
C SER A 401 -7.09 5.24 8.83
N SER A 402 -7.47 5.41 10.10
CA SER A 402 -7.06 4.47 11.15
C SER A 402 -8.18 4.08 12.12
N GLY A 403 -9.35 4.70 12.13
CA GLY A 403 -10.47 4.27 12.99
C GLY A 403 -10.27 4.37 14.51
N PHE A 404 -9.30 5.15 14.99
CA PHE A 404 -9.29 5.61 16.38
C PHE A 404 -10.51 6.47 16.69
N THR A 405 -11.08 6.29 17.87
CA THR A 405 -12.22 7.06 18.35
C THR A 405 -11.80 7.93 19.51
N VAL A 406 -12.15 9.22 19.42
CA VAL A 406 -12.04 10.17 20.55
C VAL A 406 -13.42 10.44 21.14
N ILE A 407 -14.44 10.41 20.30
CA ILE A 407 -15.84 10.50 20.70
C ILE A 407 -16.52 9.16 20.34
N PRO A 408 -17.30 8.55 21.25
CA PRO A 408 -18.05 7.35 20.94
C PRO A 408 -18.95 7.54 19.72
N ILE A 409 -18.83 6.66 18.71
CA ILE A 409 -19.58 6.82 17.46
C ILE A 409 -21.10 6.74 17.69
N SER A 410 -21.54 5.94 18.66
CA SER A 410 -22.95 5.83 19.06
C SER A 410 -23.57 7.13 19.58
N SER A 411 -22.75 8.05 20.12
CA SER A 411 -23.22 9.36 20.63
C SER A 411 -23.37 10.42 19.54
N LEU A 412 -22.78 10.19 18.37
CA LEU A 412 -22.79 11.14 17.27
C LEU A 412 -24.17 11.21 16.61
N PHE A 413 -24.49 12.38 16.04
CA PHE A 413 -25.73 12.57 15.28
C PHE A 413 -25.85 11.55 14.14
N ILE A 414 -27.03 10.96 13.96
CA ILE A 414 -27.27 9.89 12.96
C ILE A 414 -26.92 10.31 11.52
N GLY A 415 -27.09 11.60 11.19
CA GLY A 415 -26.68 12.15 9.90
C GLY A 415 -25.16 12.11 9.70
N LEU A 416 -24.38 12.36 10.76
CA LEU A 416 -22.93 12.27 10.74
C LEU A 416 -22.46 10.81 10.63
N GLN A 417 -23.11 9.88 11.34
CA GLN A 417 -22.83 8.45 11.19
C GLN A 417 -23.08 7.98 9.74
N THR A 418 -24.14 8.47 9.09
CA THR A 418 -24.44 8.15 7.69
C THR A 418 -23.37 8.71 6.74
N LEU A 419 -22.91 9.94 6.98
CA LEU A 419 -21.78 10.50 6.24
C LEU A 419 -20.52 9.65 6.41
N TYR A 420 -20.25 9.16 7.62
CA TYR A 420 -19.07 8.33 7.89
C TYR A 420 -19.11 7.05 7.07
N VAL A 421 -20.27 6.40 6.93
CA VAL A 421 -20.41 5.23 6.04
C VAL A 421 -19.99 5.55 4.61
N ILE A 422 -20.45 6.67 4.07
CA ILE A 422 -20.10 7.10 2.70
C ILE A 422 -18.60 7.38 2.57
N MET A 423 -18.03 8.10 3.53
CA MET A 423 -16.63 8.53 3.49
C MET A 423 -15.64 7.41 3.76
N MET A 424 -15.95 6.49 4.67
CA MET A 424 -15.15 5.27 4.88
C MET A 424 -15.05 4.45 3.60
N TYR A 425 -16.13 4.35 2.83
CA TYR A 425 -16.11 3.65 1.53
C TYR A 425 -15.24 4.37 0.49
N ILE A 426 -15.28 5.70 0.45
CA ILE A 426 -14.58 6.54 -0.55
C ILE A 426 -13.09 6.73 -0.24
N SER A 427 -12.69 6.62 1.03
CA SER A 427 -11.36 6.93 1.56
C SER A 427 -10.17 6.43 0.73
N GLU A 428 -10.25 5.23 0.14
CA GLU A 428 -9.16 4.57 -0.60
C GLU A 428 -9.16 4.90 -2.11
N TYR A 429 -10.25 5.42 -2.66
CA TYR A 429 -10.37 5.69 -4.10
C TYR A 429 -9.44 6.77 -4.65
N PRO A 430 -9.17 7.90 -3.96
CA PRO A 430 -8.22 8.91 -4.44
C PRO A 430 -6.88 8.34 -4.92
N ILE A 431 -6.28 7.48 -4.10
CA ILE A 431 -4.97 6.86 -4.38
C ILE A 431 -5.12 5.81 -5.49
N THR A 432 -6.15 4.96 -5.39
CA THR A 432 -6.40 3.88 -6.35
C THR A 432 -6.67 4.40 -7.76
N ILE A 433 -7.49 5.45 -7.90
CA ILE A 433 -7.80 6.08 -9.19
C ILE A 433 -6.54 6.74 -9.77
N THR A 434 -5.75 7.41 -8.93
CA THR A 434 -4.50 8.02 -9.36
C THR A 434 -3.51 6.96 -9.84
N MET A 435 -3.43 5.81 -9.17
CA MET A 435 -2.62 4.67 -9.58
C MET A 435 -3.05 4.16 -10.96
N ARG A 436 -4.34 3.86 -11.15
CA ARG A 436 -4.88 3.29 -12.38
C ARG A 436 -4.81 4.25 -13.57
N SER A 437 -5.14 5.51 -13.36
CA SER A 437 -5.03 6.55 -14.40
C SER A 437 -3.59 6.83 -14.83
N SER A 438 -2.61 6.50 -13.98
CA SER A 438 -1.18 6.62 -14.31
C SER A 438 -0.56 5.34 -14.88
N ASN A 439 -1.32 4.24 -14.99
CA ASN A 439 -0.83 2.94 -15.45
C ASN A 439 -1.06 2.73 -16.96
N VAL A 440 0.03 2.64 -17.73
CA VAL A 440 0.01 2.53 -19.20
C VAL A 440 -0.60 1.22 -19.69
N TYR A 441 -0.40 0.12 -18.95
CA TYR A 441 -0.89 -1.20 -19.37
C TYR A 441 -2.40 -1.37 -19.21
N GLU A 442 -3.01 -0.64 -18.28
CA GLU A 442 -4.46 -0.67 -18.06
C GLU A 442 -5.20 0.04 -19.21
N GLU A 443 -4.59 1.04 -19.82
CA GLU A 443 -5.14 1.71 -21.01
C GLU A 443 -5.29 0.74 -22.20
N ARG A 444 -4.42 -0.28 -22.28
CA ARG A 444 -4.45 -1.33 -23.31
C ARG A 444 -5.55 -2.35 -23.07
N SER A 445 -5.75 -2.82 -21.84
CA SER A 445 -6.85 -3.76 -21.50
C SER A 445 -8.22 -3.11 -21.59
N LEU A 446 -8.30 -1.79 -21.38
CA LEU A 446 -9.53 -1.01 -21.56
C LEU A 446 -9.85 -0.67 -23.02
N GLY A 447 -8.97 -0.98 -23.97
CA GLY A 447 -9.22 -0.76 -25.40
C GLY A 447 -9.37 0.72 -25.76
N ILE A 448 -8.84 1.65 -24.97
CA ILE A 448 -8.94 3.09 -25.22
C ILE A 448 -8.33 3.43 -26.58
N TYR A 449 -7.22 2.77 -26.91
CA TYR A 449 -6.56 2.85 -28.21
C TYR A 449 -7.39 2.26 -29.37
N ALA A 450 -8.27 1.29 -29.10
CA ALA A 450 -9.19 0.74 -30.11
C ALA A 450 -10.42 1.64 -30.31
N ARG A 451 -10.79 2.45 -29.30
CA ARG A 451 -11.94 3.36 -29.39
C ARG A 451 -11.62 4.70 -30.05
N GLU A 452 -10.36 5.14 -30.01
CA GLU A 452 -9.88 6.24 -30.87
C GLU A 452 -10.11 5.94 -32.36
N LEU A 453 -9.94 4.69 -32.79
CA LEU A 453 -10.22 4.25 -34.16
C LEU A 453 -11.71 4.28 -34.52
N HIS A 454 -12.62 3.97 -33.58
CA HIS A 454 -14.06 3.82 -33.86
C HIS A 454 -14.91 5.07 -33.61
N ASN A 455 -14.51 5.97 -32.70
CA ASN A 455 -15.31 7.16 -32.39
C ASN A 455 -15.11 8.31 -33.38
N SER A 456 -14.06 8.30 -34.20
CA SER A 456 -13.84 9.32 -35.23
C SER A 456 -14.77 9.18 -36.43
N ASP A 457 -15.34 8.00 -36.68
CA ASP A 457 -16.27 7.77 -37.80
C ASP A 457 -17.70 8.26 -37.51
N ASN A 458 -18.03 8.61 -36.26
CA ASN A 458 -19.40 8.92 -35.81
C ASN A 458 -19.53 10.21 -34.99
N ILE A 459 -18.75 11.26 -35.26
CA ILE A 459 -19.02 12.59 -34.68
C ILE A 459 -19.95 13.38 -35.61
N GLU A 460 -21.21 12.95 -35.67
CA GLU A 460 -22.31 13.87 -35.97
C GLU A 460 -22.66 14.69 -34.73
N LYS A 461 -22.85 15.98 -34.97
CA LYS A 461 -23.13 17.07 -34.03
C LYS A 461 -24.20 16.69 -32.99
N THR A 462 -23.81 16.60 -31.72
CA THR A 462 -24.73 16.83 -30.61
C THR A 462 -24.12 17.87 -29.66
N GLY A 463 -24.73 19.06 -29.66
CA GLY A 463 -24.31 20.21 -28.87
C GLY A 463 -24.62 20.02 -27.40
N GLY A 464 -23.59 20.17 -26.57
CA GLY A 464 -23.68 20.17 -25.11
C GLY A 464 -22.33 19.80 -24.49
N ILE A 465 -21.68 20.77 -23.82
CA ILE A 465 -20.41 20.63 -23.09
C ILE A 465 -19.18 20.44 -24.02
N SER A 466 -18.98 21.35 -24.98
CA SER A 466 -17.90 21.26 -25.98
C SER A 466 -16.65 22.12 -25.73
N ASP A 467 -16.61 22.97 -24.69
CA ASP A 467 -15.50 23.94 -24.52
C ASP A 467 -14.39 23.49 -23.56
N LEU A 468 -14.37 22.22 -23.15
CA LEU A 468 -13.23 21.65 -22.42
C LEU A 468 -12.23 21.10 -23.44
N PRO A 469 -10.92 21.43 -23.33
CA PRO A 469 -9.91 20.91 -24.26
C PRO A 469 -9.96 19.38 -24.26
N MET A 470 -9.93 18.76 -25.45
CA MET A 470 -10.12 17.31 -25.71
C MET A 470 -9.43 16.41 -24.67
N ARG A 471 -8.18 16.76 -24.30
CA ARG A 471 -7.33 16.12 -23.27
C ARG A 471 -7.94 16.02 -21.85
N ARG A 472 -8.88 16.90 -21.48
CA ARG A 472 -9.55 16.89 -20.17
C ARG A 472 -10.83 16.05 -20.20
N ARG A 473 -11.53 15.99 -21.35
CA ARG A 473 -12.75 15.21 -21.54
C ARG A 473 -12.47 13.71 -21.50
N ASP A 474 -11.37 13.26 -22.12
CA ASP A 474 -10.98 11.84 -22.14
C ASP A 474 -10.61 11.33 -20.75
N ARG A 475 -9.95 12.17 -19.93
CA ARG A 475 -9.61 11.82 -18.54
C ARG A 475 -10.83 11.78 -17.63
N PHE A 476 -11.77 12.72 -17.77
CA PHE A 476 -13.01 12.70 -17.00
C PHE A 476 -13.87 11.49 -17.35
N TYR A 477 -14.01 11.20 -18.64
CA TYR A 477 -14.74 10.01 -19.12
C TYR A 477 -14.06 8.72 -18.66
N PHE A 478 -12.72 8.65 -18.71
CA PHE A 478 -11.95 7.53 -18.17
C PHE A 478 -12.21 7.35 -16.67
N VAL A 479 -12.08 8.42 -15.87
CA VAL A 479 -12.32 8.37 -14.42
C VAL A 479 -13.78 7.97 -14.14
N GLN A 480 -14.75 8.47 -14.89
CA GLN A 480 -16.16 8.12 -14.76
C GLN A 480 -16.44 6.64 -15.08
N GLU A 481 -15.86 6.11 -16.16
CA GLU A 481 -16.00 4.71 -16.52
C GLU A 481 -15.31 3.78 -15.51
N GLN A 482 -14.19 4.23 -14.92
CA GLN A 482 -13.50 3.54 -13.83
C GLN A 482 -14.34 3.53 -12.55
N PHE A 483 -14.92 4.66 -12.17
CA PHE A 483 -15.87 4.73 -11.05
C PHE A 483 -17.03 3.76 -11.27
N ARG A 484 -17.62 3.75 -12.46
CA ARG A 484 -18.76 2.88 -12.80
C ARG A 484 -18.42 1.39 -12.68
N ARG A 485 -17.29 0.96 -13.26
CA ARG A 485 -16.86 -0.45 -13.22
C ARG A 485 -16.47 -0.88 -11.81
N GLN A 486 -15.80 -0.02 -11.05
CA GLN A 486 -15.37 -0.33 -9.69
C GLN A 486 -16.57 -0.42 -8.73
N LEU A 487 -17.46 0.58 -8.76
CA LEU A 487 -18.69 0.58 -7.97
C LEU A 487 -19.52 -0.67 -8.28
N THR A 488 -19.67 -1.02 -9.55
CA THR A 488 -20.50 -2.18 -9.92
C THR A 488 -19.91 -3.49 -9.42
N HIS A 489 -18.60 -3.72 -9.59
CA HIS A 489 -18.00 -5.01 -9.20
C HIS A 489 -17.83 -5.15 -7.67
N ASP A 490 -17.48 -4.07 -6.97
CA ASP A 490 -17.18 -4.14 -5.54
C ASP A 490 -18.44 -4.05 -4.65
N LEU A 491 -19.45 -3.30 -5.06
CA LEU A 491 -20.66 -3.10 -4.26
C LEU A 491 -21.53 -4.35 -4.19
N TRP A 492 -21.56 -5.18 -5.25
CA TRP A 492 -22.28 -6.46 -5.22
C TRP A 492 -21.77 -7.39 -4.13
N PHE A 493 -20.46 -7.45 -3.91
CA PHE A 493 -19.88 -8.28 -2.85
C PHE A 493 -20.30 -7.80 -1.45
N LEU A 494 -20.32 -6.49 -1.23
CA LEU A 494 -20.80 -5.90 0.03
C LEU A 494 -22.28 -6.17 0.25
N VAL A 495 -23.12 -6.02 -0.77
CA VAL A 495 -24.56 -6.26 -0.69
C VAL A 495 -24.84 -7.73 -0.35
N ILE A 496 -24.18 -8.67 -1.03
CA ILE A 496 -24.33 -10.11 -0.74
C ILE A 496 -23.86 -10.43 0.68
N GLY A 497 -22.71 -9.89 1.09
CA GLY A 497 -22.19 -10.07 2.45
C GLY A 497 -23.15 -9.52 3.52
N ALA A 498 -23.71 -8.33 3.29
CA ALA A 498 -24.70 -7.72 4.17
C ALA A 498 -25.98 -8.54 4.27
N LEU A 499 -26.52 -9.03 3.14
CA LEU A 499 -27.70 -9.89 3.16
C LEU A 499 -27.46 -11.17 3.95
N MET A 500 -26.30 -11.80 3.80
CA MET A 500 -25.94 -12.99 4.58
C MET A 500 -25.84 -12.69 6.08
N ILE A 501 -25.10 -11.65 6.46
CA ILE A 501 -24.92 -11.27 7.88
C ILE A 501 -26.26 -10.91 8.52
N ILE A 502 -27.08 -10.08 7.87
CA ILE A 502 -28.41 -9.69 8.38
C ILE A 502 -29.31 -10.92 8.55
N SER A 503 -29.25 -11.88 7.61
CA SER A 503 -30.04 -13.12 7.70
C SER A 503 -29.64 -13.98 8.91
N ILE A 504 -28.35 -14.06 9.23
CA ILE A 504 -27.83 -14.84 10.37
C ILE A 504 -28.12 -14.12 11.69
N GLU A 505 -27.94 -12.80 11.72
CA GLU A 505 -28.14 -11.96 12.91
C GLU A 505 -29.62 -11.65 13.21
N SER A 506 -30.54 -12.13 12.37
CA SER A 506 -31.99 -12.00 12.58
C SER A 506 -32.45 -12.43 13.98
N SER A 507 -31.82 -13.48 14.54
CA SER A 507 -32.09 -13.94 15.91
C SER A 507 -31.70 -12.90 16.99
N ASN A 508 -30.60 -12.18 16.81
CA ASN A 508 -30.14 -11.14 17.73
C ASN A 508 -30.95 -9.84 17.54
N PHE A 509 -31.35 -9.52 16.30
CA PHE A 509 -32.27 -8.43 16.01
C PHE A 509 -33.61 -8.60 16.72
N ASN A 510 -34.18 -9.80 16.72
CA ASN A 510 -35.45 -10.06 17.42
C ASN A 510 -35.33 -9.94 18.95
N ARG A 511 -34.12 -10.06 19.51
CA ARG A 511 -33.86 -9.90 20.95
C ARG A 511 -33.68 -8.43 21.32
N ASP A 512 -32.90 -7.70 20.54
CA ASP A 512 -32.63 -6.28 20.75
C ASP A 512 -32.56 -5.53 19.40
N PRO A 513 -33.72 -5.03 18.91
CA PRO A 513 -33.80 -4.36 17.62
C PRO A 513 -33.04 -3.03 17.55
N GLN A 514 -32.80 -2.37 18.69
CA GLN A 514 -32.14 -1.07 18.74
C GLN A 514 -30.63 -1.24 18.56
N THR A 515 -30.03 -2.14 19.35
CA THR A 515 -28.60 -2.42 19.27
C THR A 515 -28.23 -3.11 17.96
N PHE A 516 -29.02 -4.12 17.54
CA PHE A 516 -28.78 -4.88 16.31
C PHE A 516 -29.44 -4.29 15.08
N SER A 517 -29.63 -2.97 15.03
CA SER A 517 -30.25 -2.30 13.90
C SER A 517 -29.51 -2.58 12.58
N ILE A 518 -30.26 -2.62 11.47
CA ILE A 518 -29.70 -2.83 10.13
C ILE A 518 -28.63 -1.76 9.82
N PHE A 519 -28.82 -0.53 10.30
CA PHE A 519 -27.84 0.55 10.15
C PHE A 519 -26.51 0.22 10.83
N ASN A 520 -26.52 -0.24 12.08
CA ASN A 520 -25.29 -0.61 12.81
C ASN A 520 -24.56 -1.77 12.13
N ILE A 521 -25.31 -2.74 11.60
CA ILE A 521 -24.73 -3.85 10.82
C ILE A 521 -24.06 -3.33 9.54
N ILE A 522 -24.73 -2.46 8.78
CA ILE A 522 -24.18 -1.86 7.56
C ILE A 522 -22.95 -1.01 7.90
N PHE A 523 -23.00 -0.22 8.97
CA PHE A 523 -21.89 0.59 9.43
C PHE A 523 -20.64 -0.26 9.67
N GLU A 524 -20.79 -1.37 10.41
CA GLU A 524 -19.70 -2.28 10.73
C GLU A 524 -19.12 -2.96 9.47
N ILE A 525 -20.00 -3.38 8.54
CA ILE A 525 -19.59 -4.01 7.28
C ILE A 525 -18.79 -3.03 6.41
N VAL A 526 -19.26 -1.79 6.28
CA VAL A 526 -18.58 -0.78 5.46
C VAL A 526 -17.26 -0.36 6.10
N SER A 527 -17.22 -0.22 7.43
CA SER A 527 -15.97 0.01 8.17
C SER A 527 -14.96 -1.12 7.97
N ALA A 528 -15.42 -2.38 8.05
CA ALA A 528 -14.60 -3.56 7.84
C ALA A 528 -14.03 -3.63 6.41
N TYR A 529 -14.87 -3.36 5.41
CA TYR A 529 -14.48 -3.34 4.00
C TYR A 529 -13.54 -2.18 3.66
N GLY A 530 -13.77 -1.00 4.26
CA GLY A 530 -12.92 0.17 4.11
C GLY A 530 -11.55 0.01 4.77
N GLY A 531 -11.38 -0.98 5.64
CA GLY A 531 -10.17 -1.12 6.45
C GLY A 531 -10.01 0.05 7.43
N VAL A 532 -11.12 0.59 7.95
CA VAL A 532 -11.10 1.78 8.81
C VAL A 532 -11.07 1.39 10.28
N GLY A 533 -12.02 0.58 10.75
CA GLY A 533 -12.06 0.12 12.15
C GLY A 533 -12.96 0.88 13.10
N LEU A 534 -13.70 1.86 12.59
CA LEU A 534 -14.74 2.48 13.40
C LEU A 534 -15.85 1.47 13.68
N SER A 535 -16.35 1.49 14.92
CA SER A 535 -17.46 0.66 15.35
C SER A 535 -18.45 1.51 16.13
N VAL A 536 -19.74 1.19 16.00
CA VAL A 536 -20.79 1.78 16.84
C VAL A 536 -20.67 1.29 18.29
N GLY A 537 -20.05 0.11 18.49
CA GLY A 537 -19.89 -0.53 19.79
C GLY A 537 -21.16 -1.20 20.30
N LEU A 538 -21.05 -1.85 21.47
CA LEU A 538 -22.17 -2.49 22.17
C LEU A 538 -22.40 -1.79 23.51
N PRO A 539 -23.67 -1.55 23.91
CA PRO A 539 -23.95 -0.99 25.23
C PRO A 539 -23.36 -1.85 26.35
N GLY A 540 -22.54 -1.23 27.21
CA GLY A 540 -21.93 -1.91 28.36
C GLY A 540 -20.80 -2.89 28.04
N LYS A 541 -20.33 -2.93 26.78
CA LYS A 541 -19.17 -3.75 26.38
C LYS A 541 -18.18 -2.89 25.58
N THR A 542 -16.90 -3.14 25.82
CA THR A 542 -15.81 -2.31 25.29
C THR A 542 -15.17 -2.86 24.02
N TYR A 543 -15.62 -4.02 23.54
CA TYR A 543 -15.23 -4.57 22.25
C TYR A 543 -16.16 -4.08 21.12
N SER A 544 -15.73 -4.22 19.87
CA SER A 544 -16.47 -3.74 18.69
C SER A 544 -17.82 -4.45 18.51
N PHE A 545 -18.78 -3.82 17.83
CA PHE A 545 -20.12 -4.35 17.62
C PHE A 545 -20.12 -5.79 17.03
N CYS A 546 -19.16 -6.10 16.14
CA CYS A 546 -18.99 -7.44 15.59
C CYS A 546 -18.62 -8.54 16.62
N GLY A 547 -18.12 -8.19 17.81
CA GLY A 547 -17.86 -9.17 18.87
C GLY A 547 -19.13 -9.76 19.49
N GLY A 548 -20.29 -9.10 19.29
CA GLY A 548 -21.59 -9.61 19.73
C GLY A 548 -22.24 -10.58 18.75
N TRP A 549 -21.66 -10.77 17.56
CA TRP A 549 -22.27 -11.52 16.46
C TRP A 549 -22.01 -13.02 16.55
N HIS A 550 -22.82 -13.79 15.82
CA HIS A 550 -22.59 -15.22 15.64
C HIS A 550 -21.24 -15.51 14.98
N ASN A 551 -20.67 -16.68 15.30
CA ASN A 551 -19.36 -17.10 14.77
C ASN A 551 -19.31 -17.05 13.23
N PHE A 552 -20.39 -17.45 12.56
CA PHE A 552 -20.44 -17.49 11.10
C PHE A 552 -20.47 -16.08 10.47
N SER A 553 -21.19 -15.13 11.07
CA SER A 553 -21.21 -13.72 10.65
C SER A 553 -19.82 -13.08 10.76
N ARG A 554 -19.08 -13.40 11.83
CA ARG A 554 -17.68 -12.96 12.00
C ARG A 554 -16.75 -13.50 10.90
N LEU A 555 -16.91 -14.76 10.48
CA LEU A 555 -16.13 -15.32 9.38
C LEU A 555 -16.43 -14.64 8.04
N ILE A 556 -17.70 -14.29 7.78
CA ILE A 556 -18.08 -13.51 6.59
C ILE A 556 -17.42 -12.13 6.63
N LEU A 557 -17.44 -11.47 7.80
CA LEU A 557 -16.80 -10.18 7.99
C LEU A 557 -15.28 -10.26 7.78
N CYS A 558 -14.61 -11.35 8.19
CA CYS A 558 -13.21 -11.60 7.86
C CYS A 558 -12.94 -11.67 6.35
N ALA A 559 -13.81 -12.33 5.59
CA ALA A 559 -13.71 -12.38 4.13
C ALA A 559 -13.88 -10.97 3.51
N ILE A 560 -14.77 -10.16 4.07
CA ILE A 560 -14.99 -8.76 3.67
C ILE A 560 -13.75 -7.90 3.95
N MET A 561 -13.13 -8.02 5.12
CA MET A 561 -11.87 -7.32 5.46
C MET A 561 -10.74 -7.66 4.48
N LEU A 562 -10.55 -8.97 4.21
CA LEU A 562 -9.54 -9.43 3.27
C LEU A 562 -9.81 -8.91 1.85
N ARG A 563 -11.07 -8.94 1.40
CA ARG A 563 -11.45 -8.45 0.08
C ARG A 563 -11.24 -6.93 -0.03
N GLY A 564 -11.67 -6.19 0.98
CA GLY A 564 -11.49 -4.74 1.08
C GLY A 564 -10.03 -4.36 0.91
N ARG A 565 -9.13 -5.01 1.65
CA ARG A 565 -7.69 -4.75 1.59
C ARG A 565 -7.05 -4.98 0.21
N HIS A 566 -7.60 -5.87 -0.61
CA HIS A 566 -7.06 -6.19 -1.92
C HIS A 566 -7.64 -5.32 -3.06
N ARG A 567 -8.62 -4.43 -2.80
CA ARG A 567 -9.28 -3.61 -3.84
C ARG A 567 -8.40 -2.47 -4.37
N GLY A 568 -7.50 -1.94 -3.53
CA GLY A 568 -6.54 -0.90 -3.89
C GLY A 568 -5.30 -1.42 -4.63
N LEU A 569 -5.12 -2.74 -4.74
CA LEU A 569 -3.97 -3.32 -5.43
C LEU A 569 -4.16 -3.25 -6.96
N PRO A 570 -3.07 -3.07 -7.73
CA PRO A 570 -3.15 -3.13 -9.18
C PRO A 570 -3.53 -4.55 -9.62
N VAL A 571 -4.68 -4.67 -10.31
CA VAL A 571 -5.24 -5.95 -10.81
C VAL A 571 -4.38 -6.49 -11.97
N ASP A 572 -3.81 -5.59 -12.76
CA ASP A 572 -2.90 -5.88 -13.87
C ASP A 572 -1.46 -5.46 -13.55
N ILE A 573 -0.50 -6.10 -14.21
CA ILE A 573 0.92 -6.12 -13.85
C ILE A 573 1.55 -4.72 -14.06
N ASP A 574 1.54 -3.88 -13.04
CA ASP A 574 2.21 -2.57 -13.02
C ASP A 574 3.68 -2.70 -13.47
N LYS A 575 4.15 -1.77 -14.30
CA LYS A 575 5.53 -1.79 -14.83
C LYS A 575 6.56 -1.80 -13.70
N ALA A 576 6.26 -1.13 -12.58
CA ALA A 576 7.13 -1.12 -11.40
C ALA A 576 7.23 -2.49 -10.69
N ILE A 577 6.27 -3.39 -10.94
CA ILE A 577 6.19 -4.75 -10.39
C ILE A 577 6.73 -5.78 -11.40
N GLN A 578 6.69 -5.47 -12.71
CA GLN A 578 7.23 -6.34 -13.74
C GLN A 578 8.75 -6.52 -13.59
N LEU A 579 9.18 -7.78 -13.71
CA LEU A 579 10.60 -8.10 -13.70
C LEU A 579 11.22 -7.63 -15.03
N PRO A 580 12.41 -7.01 -15.00
CA PRO A 580 13.07 -6.53 -16.21
C PRO A 580 13.40 -7.70 -17.15
N GLY A 581 13.03 -7.59 -18.43
CA GLY A 581 13.31 -8.63 -19.42
C GLY A 581 12.87 -8.26 -20.83
N ASP A 582 13.34 -9.02 -21.81
CA ASP A 582 13.23 -8.69 -23.24
C ASP A 582 11.77 -8.66 -23.74
N LYS A 583 10.85 -9.30 -23.02
CA LYS A 583 9.40 -9.23 -23.29
C LYS A 583 8.80 -7.86 -23.00
N LEU A 584 9.31 -7.16 -21.97
CA LEU A 584 8.90 -5.81 -21.64
C LEU A 584 9.34 -4.85 -22.73
N ASP A 585 10.61 -4.97 -23.14
CA ASP A 585 11.22 -4.15 -24.19
C ASP A 585 10.46 -4.31 -25.52
N PHE A 586 10.09 -5.55 -25.86
CA PHE A 586 9.27 -5.84 -27.04
C PHE A 586 7.86 -5.26 -26.93
N ALA A 587 7.23 -5.33 -25.76
CA ALA A 587 5.90 -4.77 -25.54
C ALA A 587 5.88 -3.23 -25.71
N GLU A 588 6.90 -2.53 -25.20
CA GLU A 588 7.03 -1.06 -25.38
C GLU A 588 7.16 -0.67 -26.85
N GLU A 589 7.90 -1.46 -27.62
CA GLU A 589 8.09 -1.21 -29.05
C GLU A 589 6.83 -1.52 -29.87
N GLN A 590 6.08 -2.55 -29.49
CA GLN A 590 4.76 -2.82 -30.06
C GLN A 590 3.77 -1.70 -29.78
N ASP A 591 3.72 -1.20 -28.54
CA ASP A 591 2.79 -0.12 -28.14
C ASP A 591 3.07 1.16 -28.95
N HIS A 592 4.35 1.54 -29.10
CA HIS A 592 4.72 2.66 -29.96
C HIS A 592 4.28 2.44 -31.42
N ARG A 593 4.47 1.25 -31.99
CA ARG A 593 4.03 0.94 -33.36
C ARG A 593 2.52 1.09 -33.52
N ILE A 594 1.73 0.60 -32.57
CA ILE A 594 0.27 0.76 -32.58
C ILE A 594 -0.13 2.25 -32.56
N ARG A 595 0.53 3.07 -31.74
CA ARG A 595 0.29 4.52 -31.69
C ARG A 595 0.75 5.26 -32.94
N ALA A 596 1.90 4.89 -33.49
CA ALA A 596 2.38 5.48 -34.74
C ALA A 596 1.39 5.21 -35.88
N ILE A 597 0.89 3.97 -35.97
CA ILE A 597 -0.14 3.58 -36.95
C ILE A 597 -1.43 4.36 -36.73
N SER A 598 -1.91 4.53 -35.48
CA SER A 598 -3.11 5.32 -35.22
C SER A 598 -2.93 6.79 -35.60
N SER A 599 -1.78 7.40 -35.30
CA SER A 599 -1.50 8.79 -35.66
C SER A 599 -1.37 9.03 -37.18
N MET A 600 -0.84 8.05 -37.92
CA MET A 600 -0.74 8.13 -39.38
C MET A 600 -2.10 7.99 -40.06
N ALA A 601 -2.99 7.15 -39.52
CA ALA A 601 -4.36 7.02 -40.01
C ALA A 601 -5.20 8.30 -39.85
N TYR A 602 -4.80 9.23 -38.96
CA TYR A 602 -5.44 10.55 -38.83
C TYR A 602 -4.98 11.58 -39.88
N HIS A 603 -3.87 11.34 -40.56
CA HIS A 603 -3.24 12.29 -41.50
C HIS A 603 -3.40 11.91 -42.98
N LEU A 604 -3.89 10.70 -43.25
CA LEU A 604 -4.38 10.24 -44.55
C LEU A 604 -5.89 10.43 -44.60
#